data_AF-A0A1B0ZRH6-F1
#
_entry.id   AF-A0A1B0ZRH6-F1
#
_cell.length_a   1.000
_cell.length_b   1.000
_cell.length_c   1.000
_cell.angle_alpha   90.00
_cell.angle_beta   90.00
_cell.angle_gamma   90.00
#
_symmetry.space_group_name_H-M   'P 1'
#
loop_
_entity.id
_entity.type
_entity.pdbx_description
1 polymer ?
#
loop_
_entity_poly.entity_id
_entity_poly.type
_entity_poly.pdbx_seq_one_letter_code
_entity_poly.pdbx_strand_id
1 'polypeptide(L)'
;MHKENVRLDPGKLSELYSQLGETGAEDVVCRAIEELAVRLSHCERLWRQNDMENLRKNARSLIAISDQIGMTAMAAIAGDVTDAVDSKDSPAIAATVFRLLRVGERSLTAVWEQQDLSI
;
A
#
# COMPACT_ATOMS: atom_id res chain seq x y z
N MET A 1 8.91 20.26 4.15
CA MET A 1 8.52 18.83 4.23
C MET A 1 7.84 18.46 2.92
N HIS A 2 8.47 17.61 2.09
CA HIS A 2 7.81 17.08 0.89
C HIS A 2 6.70 16.10 1.34
N LYS A 3 5.45 16.35 0.95
CA LYS A 3 4.34 15.42 1.19
C LYS A 3 4.43 14.30 0.15
N GLU A 4 5.08 13.19 0.50
CA GLU A 4 4.85 11.91 -0.17
C GLU A 4 3.39 11.53 0.13
N ASN A 5 2.48 11.74 -0.82
CA ASN A 5 1.09 11.29 -0.74
C ASN A 5 0.91 10.17 -1.77
N VAL A 6 0.39 9.02 -1.34
CA VAL A 6 -0.02 7.99 -2.30
C VAL A 6 -1.38 8.38 -2.86
N ARG A 7 -1.51 8.29 -4.17
CA ARG A 7 -2.75 8.54 -4.90
C ARG A 7 -2.99 7.37 -5.83
N LEU A 8 -4.25 7.17 -6.18
CA LEU A 8 -4.64 6.26 -7.23
C LEU A 8 -4.22 6.86 -8.57
N ASP A 9 -3.62 6.05 -9.45
CA ASP A 9 -3.33 6.45 -10.82
C ASP A 9 -4.64 6.59 -11.61
N PRO A 10 -4.98 7.77 -12.15
CA PRO A 10 -6.23 7.98 -12.88
C PRO A 10 -6.35 7.12 -14.15
N GLY A 11 -5.23 6.84 -14.82
CA GLY A 11 -5.19 5.96 -15.98
C GLY A 11 -5.50 4.52 -15.59
N LYS A 12 -4.91 4.04 -14.48
CA LYS A 12 -5.20 2.70 -13.96
C LYS A 12 -6.64 2.53 -13.52
N LEU A 13 -7.19 3.54 -12.85
CA LEU A 13 -8.62 3.56 -12.53
C LEU A 13 -9.47 3.54 -13.79
N SER A 14 -9.17 4.40 -14.78
CA SER A 14 -9.94 4.42 -16.03
C SER A 14 -9.94 3.07 -16.76
N GLU A 15 -8.82 2.35 -16.77
CA GLU A 15 -8.76 0.98 -17.28
C GLU A 15 -9.67 0.03 -16.50
N LEU A 16 -9.65 0.11 -15.18
CA LEU A 16 -10.46 -0.71 -14.28
C LEU A 16 -11.97 -0.50 -14.55
N TYR A 17 -12.40 0.76 -14.60
CA TYR A 17 -13.77 1.16 -14.91
C TYR A 17 -14.19 0.73 -16.32
N SER A 18 -13.29 0.82 -17.31
CA SER A 18 -13.57 0.38 -18.67
C SER A 18 -13.74 -1.14 -18.78
N GLN A 19 -13.06 -1.93 -17.95
CA GLN A 19 -13.07 -3.39 -18.03
C GLN A 19 -14.19 -4.02 -17.21
N LEU A 20 -14.49 -3.47 -16.03
CA LEU A 20 -15.38 -4.07 -15.04
C LEU A 20 -16.72 -3.33 -14.90
N GLY A 21 -16.86 -2.17 -15.53
CA GLY A 21 -17.95 -1.24 -15.26
C GLY A 21 -17.81 -0.57 -13.89
N GLU A 22 -18.73 0.34 -13.59
CA GLU A 22 -18.70 1.17 -12.37
C GLU A 22 -18.71 0.33 -11.09
N THR A 23 -19.73 -0.51 -10.90
CA THR A 23 -19.87 -1.35 -9.69
C THR A 23 -18.69 -2.31 -9.52
N GLY A 24 -18.20 -2.91 -10.61
CA GLY A 24 -17.09 -3.85 -10.55
C GLY A 24 -15.76 -3.18 -10.21
N ALA A 25 -15.52 -1.98 -10.73
CA ALA A 25 -14.34 -1.20 -10.39
C ALA A 25 -14.37 -0.70 -8.94
N GLU A 26 -15.51 -0.22 -8.46
CA GLU A 26 -15.69 0.22 -7.08
C GLU A 26 -15.45 -0.92 -6.07
N ASP A 27 -16.00 -2.11 -6.32
CA ASP A 27 -15.78 -3.29 -5.45
C ASP A 27 -14.30 -3.66 -5.36
N VAL A 28 -13.59 -3.66 -6.51
CA VAL A 28 -12.15 -3.94 -6.55
C VAL A 28 -11.36 -2.88 -5.78
N VAL A 29 -11.69 -1.60 -5.95
CA VAL A 29 -11.00 -0.50 -5.26
C VAL A 29 -11.23 -0.58 -3.75
N CYS A 30 -12.48 -0.76 -3.31
CA CYS A 30 -12.83 -0.88 -1.89
C CYS A 30 -12.09 -2.05 -1.24
N ARG A 31 -12.18 -3.24 -1.84
CA ARG A 31 -11.52 -4.44 -1.34
C ARG A 31 -10.00 -4.28 -1.29
N ALA A 32 -9.40 -3.66 -2.30
CA ALA A 32 -7.95 -3.43 -2.32
C ALA A 32 -7.53 -2.50 -1.18
N ILE A 33 -8.27 -1.42 -0.92
CA ILE A 33 -8.00 -0.47 0.18
C ILE A 33 -8.09 -1.17 1.54
N GLU A 34 -9.15 -1.95 1.78
CA GLU A 34 -9.32 -2.72 3.02
C GLU A 34 -8.16 -3.68 3.25
N GLU A 35 -7.78 -4.43 2.20
CA GLU A 35 -6.68 -5.38 2.26
C GLU A 35 -5.32 -4.69 2.50
N LEU A 36 -5.08 -3.52 1.89
CA LEU A 36 -3.90 -2.70 2.16
C LEU A 36 -3.84 -2.27 3.62
N ALA A 37 -4.95 -1.84 4.21
CA ALA A 37 -5.02 -1.43 5.62
C ALA A 37 -4.66 -2.58 6.58
N VAL A 38 -5.22 -3.77 6.33
CA VAL A 38 -4.91 -4.99 7.09
C VAL A 38 -3.42 -5.35 6.96
N ARG A 39 -2.86 -5.27 5.75
CA ARG A 39 -1.46 -5.64 5.51
C ARG A 39 -0.47 -4.64 6.09
N LEU A 40 -0.74 -3.34 6.04
CA LEU A 40 0.10 -2.33 6.69
C LEU A 40 0.20 -2.59 8.21
N SER A 41 -0.93 -2.85 8.86
CA SER A 41 -0.97 -3.21 10.28
C SER A 41 -0.18 -4.50 10.57
N HIS A 42 -0.23 -5.45 9.63
CA HIS A 42 0.50 -6.71 9.74
C HIS A 42 2.02 -6.51 9.56
N CYS A 43 2.47 -5.66 8.64
CA CYS A 43 3.88 -5.29 8.49
C CYS A 43 4.48 -4.78 9.80
N GLU A 44 3.77 -3.87 10.50
CA GLU A 44 4.24 -3.35 11.79
C GLU A 44 4.41 -4.48 12.81
N ARG A 45 3.41 -5.36 12.93
CA ARG A 45 3.44 -6.47 13.88
C ARG A 45 4.61 -7.43 13.59
N LEU A 46 4.81 -7.81 12.33
CA LEU A 46 5.87 -8.72 11.91
C LEU A 46 7.26 -8.12 12.15
N TRP A 47 7.42 -6.82 11.86
CA TRP A 47 8.65 -6.09 12.16
C TRP A 47 8.95 -6.06 13.66
N ARG A 48 7.96 -5.74 14.51
CA ARG A 48 8.11 -5.74 15.98
C ARG A 48 8.40 -7.14 16.55
N GLN A 49 7.94 -8.19 15.90
CA GLN A 49 8.19 -9.59 16.28
C GLN A 49 9.53 -10.13 15.74
N ASN A 50 10.26 -9.34 14.96
CA ASN A 50 11.48 -9.75 14.26
C ASN A 50 11.26 -10.91 13.26
N ASP A 51 10.03 -11.09 12.75
CA ASP A 51 9.67 -12.11 11.78
C ASP A 51 9.90 -11.60 10.35
N MET A 52 11.17 -11.57 9.96
CA MET A 52 11.61 -10.99 8.68
C MET A 52 11.10 -11.77 7.46
N GLU A 53 10.97 -13.10 7.58
CA GLU A 53 10.50 -13.92 6.46
C GLU A 53 9.05 -13.58 6.10
N ASN A 54 8.17 -13.52 7.11
CA ASN A 54 6.78 -13.15 6.89
C ASN A 54 6.63 -11.65 6.59
N LEU A 55 7.48 -10.78 7.16
CA LEU A 55 7.52 -9.36 6.80
C LEU A 55 7.76 -9.18 5.30
N ARG A 56 8.74 -9.89 4.74
CA ARG A 56 9.03 -9.88 3.30
C ARG A 56 7.84 -10.33 2.46
N LYS A 57 7.21 -11.46 2.83
CA LYS A 57 6.02 -11.99 2.15
C LYS A 57 4.87 -10.98 2.18
N ASN A 58 4.67 -10.35 3.33
CA ASN A 58 3.63 -9.33 3.50
C ASN A 58 3.93 -8.07 2.66
N ALA A 59 5.16 -7.56 2.68
CA ALA A 59 5.57 -6.42 1.87
C ALA A 59 5.38 -6.69 0.35
N ARG A 60 5.75 -7.88 -0.14
CA ARG A 60 5.52 -8.26 -1.54
C ARG A 60 4.04 -8.29 -1.94
N SER A 61 3.16 -8.70 -1.04
CA SER A 61 1.72 -8.66 -1.31
C SER A 61 1.17 -7.23 -1.36
N LEU A 62 1.71 -6.31 -0.55
CA LEU A 62 1.35 -4.89 -0.63
C LEU A 62 1.69 -4.31 -2.00
N ILE A 63 2.80 -4.70 -2.60
CA ILE A 63 3.18 -4.31 -3.97
C ILE A 63 2.07 -4.72 -4.95
N ALA A 64 1.72 -6.02 -4.97
CA ALA A 64 0.74 -6.55 -5.91
C ALA A 64 -0.65 -5.88 -5.80
N ILE A 65 -1.11 -5.62 -4.57
CA ILE A 65 -2.41 -4.97 -4.35
C ILE A 65 -2.34 -3.49 -4.73
N SER A 66 -1.25 -2.81 -4.39
CA SER A 66 -1.04 -1.41 -4.76
C SER A 66 -1.04 -1.22 -6.27
N ASP A 67 -0.39 -2.12 -7.01
CA ASP A 67 -0.34 -2.09 -8.48
C ASP A 67 -1.71 -2.31 -9.11
N GLN A 68 -2.59 -3.10 -8.48
CA GLN A 68 -3.94 -3.36 -9.00
C GLN A 68 -4.77 -2.08 -9.12
N ILE A 69 -4.60 -1.13 -8.19
CA ILE A 69 -5.35 0.12 -8.13
C ILE A 69 -4.48 1.36 -8.42
N GLY A 70 -3.25 1.16 -8.90
CA GLY A 70 -2.37 2.24 -9.35
C GLY A 70 -1.74 3.05 -8.22
N MET A 71 -1.59 2.50 -7.01
CA MET A 71 -0.91 3.13 -5.88
C MET A 71 0.62 2.96 -5.98
N THR A 72 1.23 3.44 -7.06
CA THR A 72 2.65 3.18 -7.39
C THR A 72 3.63 3.62 -6.30
N ALA A 73 3.34 4.73 -5.60
CA ALA A 73 4.18 5.17 -4.48
C ALA A 73 4.15 4.19 -3.30
N MET A 74 3.02 3.54 -3.03
CA MET A 74 2.93 2.50 -1.99
C MET A 74 3.64 1.24 -2.43
N ALA A 75 3.49 0.84 -3.70
CA ALA A 75 4.22 -0.28 -4.28
C ALA A 75 5.74 -0.08 -4.18
N ALA A 76 6.24 1.11 -4.51
CA ALA A 76 7.66 1.44 -4.41
C ALA A 76 8.20 1.32 -2.97
N ILE A 77 7.49 1.89 -1.99
CA ILE A 77 7.93 1.83 -0.58
C ILE A 77 7.90 0.38 -0.05
N ALA A 78 6.90 -0.42 -0.44
CA ALA A 78 6.86 -1.84 -0.09
C ALA A 78 7.99 -2.65 -0.77
N GLY A 79 8.41 -2.22 -1.96
CA GLY A 79 9.64 -2.67 -2.62
C GLY A 79 10.88 -2.39 -1.77
N ASP A 80 11.05 -1.15 -1.31
CA ASP A 80 12.17 -0.75 -0.44
C ASP A 80 12.25 -1.61 0.83
N VAL A 81 11.11 -1.97 1.43
CA VAL A 81 11.05 -2.90 2.58
C VAL A 81 11.53 -4.30 2.18
N THR A 82 11.07 -4.81 1.04
CA THR A 82 11.46 -6.13 0.53
C THR A 82 12.97 -6.21 0.30
N ASP A 83 13.54 -5.19 -0.33
CA ASP A 83 14.97 -5.11 -0.64
C ASP A 83 15.83 -4.99 0.63
N ALA A 84 15.37 -4.19 1.61
CA ALA A 84 16.05 -4.06 2.90
C ALA A 84 16.05 -5.39 3.69
N VAL A 85 14.94 -6.12 3.66
CA VAL A 85 14.85 -7.45 4.28
C VAL A 85 15.76 -8.46 3.57
N ASP A 86 15.76 -8.48 2.23
CA ASP A 86 16.63 -9.36 1.44
C ASP A 86 18.12 -9.06 1.66
N SER A 87 18.46 -7.80 1.90
CA SER A 87 19.81 -7.33 2.23
C SER A 87 20.20 -7.54 3.70
N LYS A 88 19.26 -7.93 4.57
CA LYS A 88 19.45 -8.08 6.03
C LYS A 88 19.97 -6.81 6.71
N ASP A 89 19.61 -5.64 6.19
CA ASP A 89 20.03 -4.34 6.71
C ASP A 89 19.01 -3.84 7.74
N SER A 90 19.22 -4.15 9.02
CA SER A 90 18.27 -3.80 10.09
C SER A 90 17.95 -2.30 10.18
N PRO A 91 18.94 -1.38 10.09
CA PRO A 91 18.66 0.05 9.96
C PRO A 91 17.76 0.40 8.75
N ALA A 92 18.05 -0.15 7.58
CA ALA A 92 17.23 0.11 6.39
C ALA A 92 15.81 -0.45 6.55
N ILE A 93 15.64 -1.65 7.12
CA ILE A 93 14.33 -2.26 7.40
C ILE A 93 13.51 -1.33 8.31
N ALA A 94 14.10 -0.84 9.40
CA ALA A 94 13.41 0.06 10.32
C ALA A 94 12.98 1.36 9.62
N ALA A 95 13.87 1.96 8.82
CA ALA A 95 13.59 3.20 8.11
C ALA A 95 12.47 3.03 7.06
N THR A 96 12.50 1.94 6.27
CA THR A 96 11.55 1.70 5.20
C THR A 96 10.18 1.26 5.74
N VAL A 97 10.13 0.42 6.79
CA VAL A 97 8.87 0.08 7.48
C VAL A 97 8.23 1.32 8.10
N PHE A 98 8.99 2.16 8.79
CA PHE A 98 8.44 3.40 9.36
C PHE A 98 7.89 4.34 8.28
N ARG A 99 8.60 4.46 7.14
CA ARG A 99 8.13 5.23 5.99
C ARG A 99 6.85 4.63 5.41
N LEU A 100 6.77 3.31 5.27
CA LEU A 100 5.60 2.58 4.77
C LEU A 100 4.36 2.85 5.63
N LEU A 101 4.47 2.73 6.96
CA LEU A 101 3.36 2.96 7.88
C LEU A 101 2.89 4.41 7.83
N ARG A 102 3.82 5.38 7.96
CA ARG A 102 3.50 6.82 7.94
C ARG A 102 2.83 7.24 6.64
N VAL A 103 3.30 6.75 5.50
CA VAL A 103 2.76 7.11 4.19
C VAL A 103 1.46 6.36 3.93
N GLY A 104 1.37 5.09 4.32
CA GLY A 104 0.19 4.25 4.13
C GLY A 104 -1.01 4.72 4.93
N GLU A 105 -0.87 4.97 6.23
CA GLU A 105 -1.95 5.49 7.08
C GLU A 105 -2.55 6.77 6.50
N ARG A 106 -1.70 7.75 6.17
CA ARG A 106 -2.13 9.03 5.60
C ARG A 106 -2.84 8.87 4.25
N SER A 107 -2.41 7.90 3.45
CA SER A 107 -2.96 7.70 2.11
C SER A 107 -4.31 7.00 2.16
N LEU A 108 -4.47 6.00 3.03
CA LEU A 108 -5.76 5.34 3.22
C LEU A 108 -6.80 6.31 3.78
N THR A 109 -6.43 7.17 4.74
CA THR A 109 -7.31 8.26 5.20
C THR A 109 -7.68 9.20 4.06
N ALA A 110 -6.72 9.62 3.24
CA ALA A 110 -6.99 10.55 2.14
C ALA A 110 -7.89 9.93 1.04
N VAL A 111 -7.72 8.64 0.72
CA VAL A 111 -8.59 7.95 -0.24
C VAL A 111 -10.01 7.81 0.30
N TRP A 112 -10.16 7.49 1.59
CA TRP A 112 -11.48 7.45 2.24
C TRP A 112 -12.17 8.82 2.29
N GLU A 113 -11.45 9.89 2.64
CA GLU A 113 -11.98 11.27 2.63
C GLU A 113 -12.44 11.71 1.23
N GLN A 114 -11.79 11.22 0.17
CA GLN A 114 -12.24 11.49 -1.21
C GLN A 114 -13.51 10.72 -1.60
N GLN A 115 -13.74 9.52 -1.03
CA GLN A 115 -14.98 8.76 -1.25
C GLN A 115 -16.17 9.38 -0.49
N ASP A 116 -15.97 9.80 0.76
CA ASP A 116 -17.02 10.45 1.58
C ASP A 116 -17.56 11.77 0.96
N LEU A 117 -16.74 12.44 0.13
CA LEU A 117 -17.10 13.68 -0.57
C LEU A 117 -17.91 13.45 -1.86
N SER A 118 -18.21 12.20 -2.22
CA SER A 118 -18.95 11.84 -3.45
C SER A 118 -20.47 11.67 -3.24
N ILE A 119 -21.02 12.18 -2.13
CA ILE A 119 -22.47 12.18 -1.82
C ILE A 119 -23.17 13.40 -2.43
#